data_AF-A0A9N8QQK6-F1
#
_entry.id   AF-A0A9N8QQK6-F1
#
_cell.length_a   1.000
_cell.length_b   1.000
_cell.length_c   1.000
_cell.angle_alpha   90.00
_cell.angle_beta   90.00
_cell.angle_gamma   90.00
#
_symmetry.space_group_name_H-M   'P 1'
#
loop_
_entity.id
_entity.type
_entity.pdbx_description
1 polymer ?
#
loop_
_entity_poly.entity_id
_entity_poly.type
_entity_poly.pdbx_seq_one_letter_code
_entity_poly.pdbx_strand_id
1 'polypeptide(L)'
;MVNNIKKLGFILIIIFLYSCSKEKMIHKESENNQTLNEKIYNKINFFIDSSSCSKNKVVAVRYQRYNGKKFIQISSQNVFITDSLFILKDYKSHIIAFYNKEFFGKTIDLNINDSKNTIKKNVQWDLYKNNYTGTGIPCFEMYELYNNKLIEVSKNSYYYNNLFVNPPMLKPVNPH
;
A
#
# COMPACT_ATOMS: atom_id res chain seq x y z
N MET A 1 0.15 58.48 -8.88
CA MET A 1 -0.40 57.15 -9.27
C MET A 1 0.51 55.95 -8.95
N VAL A 2 1.71 56.15 -8.37
CA VAL A 2 2.67 55.07 -8.05
C VAL A 2 2.41 54.40 -6.68
N ASN A 3 1.80 55.11 -5.73
CA ASN A 3 1.55 54.59 -4.37
C ASN A 3 0.44 53.54 -4.29
N ASN A 4 -0.57 53.58 -5.17
CA ASN A 4 -1.68 52.62 -5.13
C ASN A 4 -1.27 51.26 -5.71
N ILE A 5 -0.36 51.23 -6.69
CA ILE A 5 0.18 49.99 -7.27
C ILE A 5 1.06 49.27 -6.24
N LYS A 6 1.89 50.00 -5.48
CA LYS A 6 2.70 49.43 -4.39
C LYS A 6 1.83 48.85 -3.26
N LYS A 7 0.73 49.52 -2.90
CA LYS A 7 -0.24 49.01 -1.91
C LYS A 7 -0.96 47.74 -2.39
N LEU A 8 -1.39 47.70 -3.65
CA LEU A 8 -2.02 46.51 -4.25
C LEU A 8 -1.07 45.30 -4.32
N GLY A 9 0.20 45.53 -4.68
CA GLY A 9 1.21 44.49 -4.66
C GLY A 9 1.47 43.91 -3.27
N PHE A 10 1.49 44.76 -2.23
CA PHE A 10 1.68 44.32 -0.85
C PHE A 10 0.50 43.48 -0.32
N ILE A 11 -0.73 43.83 -0.69
CA ILE A 11 -1.93 43.06 -0.34
C ILE A 11 -1.93 41.69 -1.01
N LEU A 12 -1.53 41.60 -2.28
CA LEU A 12 -1.44 40.34 -3.01
C LEU A 12 -0.38 39.39 -2.42
N ILE A 13 0.76 39.91 -1.98
CA ILE A 13 1.80 39.12 -1.29
C ILE A 13 1.28 38.56 0.03
N ILE A 14 0.52 39.34 0.80
CA ILE A 14 -0.07 38.87 2.07
C ILE A 14 -1.10 37.75 1.81
N ILE A 15 -1.93 37.87 0.77
CA ILE A 15 -2.90 36.82 0.39
C ILE A 15 -2.19 35.54 -0.08
N PHE A 16 -1.08 35.67 -0.81
CA PHE A 16 -0.26 34.54 -1.26
C PHE A 16 0.43 33.83 -0.08
N LEU A 17 0.92 34.59 0.90
CA LEU A 17 1.50 34.05 2.13
C LEU A 17 0.43 33.38 3.02
N TYR A 18 -0.78 33.92 3.08
CA TYR A 18 -1.90 33.30 3.80
C TYR A 18 -2.42 32.02 3.13
N SER A 19 -2.26 31.88 1.81
CA SER A 19 -2.61 30.66 1.09
C SER A 19 -1.56 29.54 1.19
N CYS A 20 -0.37 29.84 1.72
CA CYS A 20 0.73 28.88 1.90
C CYS A 20 0.80 28.24 3.29
N SER A 21 -0.13 28.55 4.21
CA SER A 21 -0.23 27.89 5.52
C SER A 21 -1.32 26.82 5.55
N LYS A 22 -1.34 25.93 4.57
CA LYS A 22 -1.83 24.56 4.80
C LYS A 22 -0.64 23.71 5.20
N GLU A 23 -0.13 23.92 6.41
CA GLU A 23 0.47 22.81 7.10
C GLU A 23 -0.59 21.71 7.15
N LYS A 24 -0.31 20.60 6.46
CA LYS A 24 -1.00 19.35 6.74
C LYS A 24 -0.66 19.00 8.17
N MET A 25 -1.47 19.50 9.11
CA MET A 25 -1.52 19.02 10.48
C MET A 25 -2.04 17.58 10.38
N ILE A 26 -1.13 16.66 10.10
CA ILE A 26 -1.41 15.23 10.12
C ILE A 26 -1.78 14.94 11.57
N HIS A 27 -3.06 14.62 11.78
CA HIS A 27 -3.64 14.16 13.04
C HIS A 27 -2.79 13.04 13.66
N LYS A 28 -1.77 13.38 14.45
CA LYS A 28 -0.97 12.41 15.20
C LYS A 28 -1.75 11.77 16.36
N GLU A 29 -2.82 12.42 16.85
CA GLU A 29 -3.66 11.87 17.93
C GLU A 29 -4.68 10.81 17.45
N SER A 30 -5.04 10.78 16.16
CA SER A 30 -6.06 9.86 15.62
C SER A 30 -5.53 8.42 15.40
N GLU A 31 -4.23 8.24 15.15
CA GLU A 31 -3.66 6.92 14.80
C GLU A 31 -3.69 5.91 15.95
N ASN A 32 -3.78 6.34 17.21
CA ASN A 32 -3.69 5.43 18.35
C ASN A 32 -4.97 4.60 18.59
N ASN A 33 -6.14 5.11 18.19
CA ASN A 33 -7.43 4.44 18.40
C ASN A 33 -7.87 3.55 17.22
N GLN A 34 -7.12 3.55 16.11
CA GLN A 34 -7.46 2.75 14.94
C GLN A 34 -7.18 1.26 15.17
N THR A 35 -8.09 0.42 14.69
CA THR A 35 -7.89 -1.02 14.56
C THR A 35 -6.78 -1.32 13.55
N LEU A 36 -6.18 -2.51 13.63
CA LEU A 36 -5.16 -2.92 12.64
C LEU A 36 -5.74 -2.99 11.22
N ASN A 37 -7.02 -3.38 11.08
CA ASN A 37 -7.75 -3.38 9.82
C ASN A 37 -7.77 -1.97 9.19
N GLU A 38 -8.20 -0.97 9.96
CA GLU A 38 -8.24 0.43 9.52
C GLU A 38 -6.85 0.95 9.15
N LYS A 39 -5.82 0.63 9.95
CA LYS A 39 -4.43 1.03 9.65
C LYS A 39 -3.95 0.45 8.32
N ILE A 40 -4.27 -0.82 8.03
CA ILE A 40 -3.92 -1.47 6.75
C ILE A 40 -4.65 -0.76 5.60
N TYR A 41 -5.96 -0.53 5.72
CA TYR A 41 -6.73 0.18 4.68
C TYR A 41 -6.27 1.62 4.47
N ASN A 42 -5.81 2.30 5.53
CA ASN A 42 -5.20 3.62 5.41
C ASN A 42 -3.90 3.56 4.59
N LYS A 43 -3.03 2.58 4.83
CA LYS A 43 -1.82 2.39 4.00
C LYS A 43 -2.16 2.01 2.56
N ILE A 44 -3.19 1.20 2.33
CA ILE A 44 -3.68 0.88 0.97
C ILE A 44 -4.17 2.15 0.27
N ASN A 45 -4.91 3.03 0.96
CA ASN A 45 -5.36 4.30 0.40
C ASN A 45 -4.19 5.18 0.00
N PHE A 46 -3.21 5.38 0.89
CA PHE A 46 -2.02 6.15 0.55
C PHE A 46 -1.26 5.56 -0.64
N PHE A 47 -1.15 4.23 -0.70
CA PHE A 47 -0.49 3.54 -1.81
C PHE A 47 -1.21 3.77 -3.15
N ILE A 48 -2.55 3.62 -3.18
CA ILE A 48 -3.40 3.82 -4.37
C ILE A 48 -3.35 5.28 -4.83
N ASP A 49 -3.43 6.22 -3.88
CA ASP A 49 -3.42 7.65 -4.17
C ASP A 49 -2.02 8.15 -4.59
N SER A 50 -0.96 7.36 -4.36
CA SER A 50 0.40 7.69 -4.79
C SER A 50 0.55 7.60 -6.32
N SER A 51 0.95 8.72 -6.94
CA SER A 51 1.12 8.81 -8.41
C SER A 51 2.27 7.95 -8.95
N SER A 52 3.17 7.47 -8.09
CA SER A 52 4.32 6.67 -8.50
C SER A 52 3.96 5.22 -8.87
N CYS A 53 2.83 4.70 -8.40
CA CYS A 53 2.55 3.25 -8.43
C CYS A 53 1.15 2.87 -8.94
N SER A 54 0.35 3.88 -9.30
CA SER A 54 -1.10 3.81 -9.57
C SER A 54 -1.54 3.21 -10.91
N LYS A 55 -0.73 2.34 -11.53
CA LYS A 55 -1.04 1.87 -12.89
C LYS A 55 -1.96 0.65 -12.95
N ASN A 56 -1.99 -0.19 -11.92
CA ASN A 56 -2.65 -1.48 -12.03
C ASN A 56 -3.90 -1.58 -11.17
N LYS A 57 -4.91 -2.30 -11.70
CA LYS A 57 -6.19 -2.54 -11.06
C LYS A 57 -6.06 -3.39 -9.78
N VAL A 58 -5.09 -4.30 -9.72
CA VAL A 58 -4.92 -5.25 -8.62
C VAL A 58 -3.88 -4.73 -7.63
N VAL A 59 -4.26 -4.64 -6.36
CA VAL A 59 -3.37 -4.34 -5.24
C VAL A 59 -3.22 -5.60 -4.40
N ALA A 60 -2.02 -6.16 -4.36
CA ALA A 60 -1.72 -7.32 -3.54
C ALA A 60 -1.18 -6.90 -2.17
N VAL A 61 -1.76 -7.46 -1.12
CA VAL A 61 -1.38 -7.26 0.28
C VAL A 61 -0.89 -8.58 0.85
N ARG A 62 0.36 -8.61 1.30
CA ARG A 62 1.03 -9.84 1.76
C ARG A 62 1.58 -9.65 3.17
N TYR A 63 1.69 -10.74 3.91
CA TYR A 63 2.30 -10.78 5.24
C TYR A 63 3.44 -11.81 5.29
N GLN A 64 4.54 -11.45 5.94
CA GLN A 64 5.67 -12.35 6.20
C GLN A 64 6.30 -12.06 7.57
N ARG A 65 6.69 -13.11 8.29
CA ARG A 65 7.51 -13.00 9.50
C ARG A 65 8.96 -13.33 9.15
N TYR A 66 9.91 -12.52 9.62
CA TYR A 66 11.34 -12.75 9.38
C TYR A 66 12.17 -12.24 10.56
N ASN A 67 13.09 -13.05 11.09
CA ASN A 67 13.92 -12.75 12.26
C ASN A 67 13.12 -12.17 13.43
N GLY A 68 11.99 -12.79 13.76
CA GLY A 68 11.10 -12.36 14.85
C GLY A 68 10.19 -11.16 14.52
N LYS A 69 10.52 -10.37 13.49
CA LYS A 69 9.77 -9.20 13.04
C LYS A 69 8.64 -9.57 12.07
N LYS A 70 7.63 -8.71 11.99
CA LYS A 70 6.41 -8.89 11.19
C LYS A 70 6.36 -7.82 10.11
N PHE A 71 6.15 -8.21 8.86
CA PHE A 71 6.13 -7.31 7.72
C PHE A 71 4.86 -7.46 6.91
N ILE A 72 4.36 -6.35 6.40
CA ILE A 72 3.26 -6.27 5.45
C ILE A 72 3.79 -5.57 4.19
N GLN A 73 3.55 -6.18 3.02
CA GLN A 73 3.83 -5.56 1.73
C GLN A 73 2.51 -5.19 1.06
N ILE A 74 2.44 -4.00 0.49
CA ILE A 74 1.36 -3.54 -0.39
C ILE A 74 1.98 -3.30 -1.75
N SER A 75 1.47 -3.97 -2.79
CA SER A 75 2.08 -3.94 -4.12
C SER A 75 1.06 -3.82 -5.24
N SER A 76 1.43 -3.12 -6.30
CA SER A 76 0.63 -2.96 -7.52
C SER A 76 0.94 -4.12 -8.46
N GLN A 77 -0.08 -4.92 -8.80
CA GLN A 77 0.06 -6.15 -9.59
C GLN A 77 -0.84 -6.08 -10.82
N ASN A 78 -0.42 -6.72 -11.91
CA ASN A 78 -1.27 -6.82 -13.10
C ASN A 78 -2.40 -7.82 -12.93
N VAL A 79 -2.19 -8.86 -12.13
CA VAL A 79 -3.13 -9.96 -11.91
C VAL A 79 -3.07 -10.43 -10.45
N PHE A 80 -4.13 -11.10 -9.98
CA PHE A 80 -4.12 -11.87 -8.73
C PHE A 80 -3.93 -13.37 -9.02
N ILE A 81 -3.49 -14.11 -8.00
CA ILE A 81 -3.23 -15.56 -8.08
C ILE A 81 -4.19 -16.28 -7.15
N THR A 82 -5.17 -16.98 -7.72
CA THR A 82 -6.27 -17.58 -6.94
C THR A 82 -5.82 -18.68 -5.96
N ASP A 83 -4.79 -19.46 -6.30
CA ASP A 83 -4.35 -20.60 -5.49
C ASP A 83 -3.84 -20.23 -4.09
N SER A 84 -3.22 -19.06 -3.94
CA SER A 84 -2.67 -18.58 -2.67
C SER A 84 -3.50 -17.46 -2.04
N LEU A 85 -4.57 -17.05 -2.72
CA LEU A 85 -5.45 -15.96 -2.32
C LEU A 85 -6.24 -16.36 -1.08
N PHE A 86 -6.21 -15.50 -0.06
CA PHE A 86 -7.09 -15.65 1.08
C PHE A 86 -8.46 -14.99 0.82
N ILE A 87 -8.45 -13.70 0.46
CA ILE A 87 -9.66 -12.94 0.19
C ILE A 87 -9.40 -11.87 -0.87
N LEU A 88 -10.38 -11.67 -1.75
CA LEU A 88 -10.39 -10.65 -2.80
C LEU A 88 -11.55 -9.69 -2.55
N LYS A 89 -11.30 -8.38 -2.62
CA LYS A 89 -12.32 -7.35 -2.37
C LYS A 89 -12.29 -6.26 -3.43
N ASP A 90 -13.45 -5.83 -3.91
CA ASP A 90 -13.58 -4.57 -4.67
C ASP A 90 -13.39 -3.39 -3.69
N TYR A 91 -12.54 -2.42 -4.03
CA TYR A 91 -12.26 -1.25 -3.18
C TYR A 91 -11.78 -0.05 -4.00
N LYS A 92 -12.48 1.10 -3.93
CA LYS A 92 -12.12 2.35 -4.65
C LYS A 92 -11.66 2.13 -6.09
N SER A 93 -12.47 1.44 -6.89
CA SER A 93 -12.14 1.10 -8.29
C SER A 93 -10.85 0.28 -8.46
N HIS A 94 -10.36 -0.38 -7.42
CA HIS A 94 -9.29 -1.37 -7.43
C HIS A 94 -9.82 -2.69 -6.89
N ILE A 95 -9.01 -3.73 -7.03
CA ILE A 95 -9.26 -5.03 -6.42
C ILE A 95 -8.11 -5.30 -5.44
N ILE A 96 -8.44 -5.54 -4.17
CA ILE A 96 -7.46 -5.83 -3.14
C ILE A 96 -7.38 -7.34 -2.94
N ALA A 97 -6.22 -7.91 -3.22
CA ALA A 97 -5.93 -9.33 -3.06
C ALA A 97 -5.08 -9.54 -1.79
N PHE A 98 -5.66 -10.11 -0.75
CA PHE A 98 -4.94 -10.45 0.48
C PHE A 98 -4.41 -11.88 0.39
N TYR A 99 -3.12 -12.05 0.67
CA TYR A 99 -2.42 -13.34 0.72
C TYR A 99 -1.88 -13.57 2.13
N ASN A 100 -1.93 -14.82 2.62
CA ASN A 100 -1.69 -15.23 4.01
C ASN A 100 -2.96 -15.23 4.90
N LYS A 101 -3.71 -16.33 4.84
CA LYS A 101 -4.93 -16.57 5.63
C LYS A 101 -4.70 -16.52 7.13
N GLU A 102 -3.59 -17.05 7.62
CA GLU A 102 -3.31 -17.20 9.06
C GLU A 102 -3.24 -15.86 9.79
N PHE A 103 -2.65 -14.85 9.13
CA PHE A 103 -2.58 -13.50 9.65
C PHE A 103 -3.84 -12.69 9.35
N PHE A 104 -4.25 -12.62 8.08
CA PHE A 104 -5.36 -11.75 7.69
C PHE A 104 -6.73 -12.26 8.11
N GLY A 105 -6.92 -13.56 8.34
CA GLY A 105 -8.18 -14.11 8.86
C GLY A 105 -8.52 -13.67 10.28
N LYS A 106 -7.56 -13.07 11.01
CA LYS A 106 -7.76 -12.49 12.34
C LYS A 106 -7.86 -10.96 12.31
N THR A 107 -7.60 -10.35 11.16
CA THR A 107 -7.35 -8.90 11.04
C THR A 107 -8.33 -8.23 10.10
N ILE A 108 -8.72 -8.90 9.01
CA ILE A 108 -9.58 -8.35 7.96
C ILE A 108 -10.96 -8.99 8.08
N ASP A 109 -12.00 -8.16 7.97
CA ASP A 109 -13.38 -8.65 7.98
C ASP A 109 -13.62 -9.65 6.85
N LEU A 110 -14.10 -10.83 7.24
CA LEU A 110 -14.27 -11.96 6.36
C LEU A 110 -15.71 -11.99 5.83
N ASN A 111 -15.87 -11.76 4.52
CA ASN A 111 -17.07 -12.17 3.80
C ASN A 111 -16.68 -13.05 2.61
N ILE A 112 -16.77 -14.38 2.81
CA ILE A 112 -16.37 -15.37 1.81
C ILE A 112 -17.25 -15.30 0.56
N ASN A 113 -18.55 -15.05 0.72
CA ASN A 113 -19.48 -14.98 -0.40
C ASN A 113 -19.17 -13.79 -1.30
N ASP A 114 -18.93 -12.62 -0.70
CA ASP A 114 -18.49 -11.43 -1.44
C ASP A 114 -17.19 -11.71 -2.19
N SER A 115 -16.20 -12.32 -1.53
CA SER A 115 -14.94 -12.66 -2.18
C SER A 115 -15.11 -13.58 -3.38
N LYS A 116 -15.94 -14.62 -3.28
CA LYS A 116 -16.22 -15.53 -4.40
C LYS A 116 -16.88 -14.80 -5.56
N ASN A 117 -17.80 -13.89 -5.26
CA ASN A 117 -18.47 -13.06 -6.27
C ASN A 117 -17.47 -12.10 -6.93
N THR A 118 -16.58 -11.46 -6.16
CA THR A 118 -15.53 -10.59 -6.67
C THR A 118 -14.57 -11.33 -7.60
N ILE A 119 -14.17 -12.56 -7.27
CA ILE A 119 -13.31 -13.39 -8.14
C ILE A 119 -14.01 -13.65 -9.48
N LYS A 120 -15.27 -14.11 -9.45
CA LYS A 120 -16.03 -14.39 -10.68
C LYS A 120 -16.20 -13.16 -11.58
N LYS A 121 -16.49 -12.01 -10.98
CA LYS A 121 -16.66 -10.73 -11.70
C LYS A 121 -15.36 -10.21 -12.33
N ASN A 122 -14.22 -10.55 -11.76
CA ASN A 122 -12.91 -10.02 -12.15
C ASN A 122 -11.97 -11.10 -12.70
N VAL A 123 -12.53 -12.13 -13.35
CA VAL A 123 -11.79 -13.29 -13.90
C VAL A 123 -10.69 -12.89 -14.89
N GLN A 124 -10.86 -11.78 -15.61
CA GLN A 124 -9.84 -11.22 -16.51
C GLN A 124 -8.57 -10.77 -15.79
N TRP A 125 -8.60 -10.62 -14.46
CA TRP A 125 -7.44 -10.27 -13.66
C TRP A 125 -6.88 -11.48 -12.89
N ASP A 126 -7.40 -12.69 -13.11
CA ASP A 126 -6.83 -13.92 -12.58
C ASP A 126 -5.69 -14.41 -13.48
N LEU A 127 -4.51 -14.61 -12.91
CA LEU A 127 -3.30 -15.08 -13.61
C LEU A 127 -3.57 -16.31 -14.49
N TYR A 128 -4.30 -17.29 -13.95
CA TYR A 128 -4.52 -18.58 -14.63
C TYR A 128 -5.65 -18.54 -15.67
N LYS A 129 -6.46 -17.48 -15.67
CA LYS A 129 -7.57 -17.32 -16.61
C LYS A 129 -7.25 -16.34 -17.72
N ASN A 130 -6.29 -15.43 -17.51
CA ASN A 130 -5.90 -14.41 -18.48
C ASN A 130 -4.60 -14.73 -19.24
N ASN A 131 -4.03 -15.94 -19.10
CA ASN A 131 -2.77 -16.33 -19.76
C ASN A 131 -1.67 -15.26 -19.65
N TYR A 132 -1.61 -14.57 -18.50
CA TYR A 132 -0.75 -13.40 -18.34
C TYR A 132 0.72 -13.85 -18.22
N THR A 133 1.56 -13.38 -19.14
CA THR A 133 2.99 -13.75 -19.23
C THR A 133 3.95 -12.62 -18.86
N GLY A 134 3.41 -11.45 -18.47
CA GLY A 134 4.24 -10.30 -18.18
C GLY A 134 5.07 -10.50 -16.90
N THR A 135 6.37 -10.24 -17.02
CA THR A 135 7.31 -10.31 -15.91
C THR A 135 7.81 -8.91 -15.60
N GLY A 136 7.63 -8.45 -14.36
CA GLY A 136 8.13 -7.17 -13.92
C GLY A 136 8.17 -7.10 -12.40
N ILE A 137 9.11 -6.33 -11.86
CA ILE A 137 9.13 -6.05 -10.43
C ILE A 137 7.95 -5.08 -10.16
N PRO A 138 6.94 -5.49 -9.37
CA PRO A 138 5.82 -4.63 -9.07
C PRO A 138 6.31 -3.41 -8.29
N CYS A 139 5.68 -2.24 -8.45
CA CYS A 139 5.85 -1.22 -7.42
C CYS A 139 5.26 -1.75 -6.11
N PHE A 140 5.96 -1.58 -5.00
CA PHE A 140 5.47 -1.90 -3.68
C PHE A 140 5.97 -0.93 -2.62
N GLU A 141 5.23 -0.91 -1.51
CA GLU A 141 5.66 -0.37 -0.22
C GLU A 141 5.68 -1.50 0.81
N MET A 142 6.54 -1.36 1.81
CA MET A 142 6.70 -2.35 2.87
C MET A 142 6.61 -1.68 4.24
N TYR A 143 5.94 -2.34 5.17
CA TYR A 143 5.68 -1.85 6.51
C TYR A 143 6.07 -2.91 7.54
N GLU A 144 6.82 -2.51 8.57
CA GLU A 144 7.05 -3.31 9.78
C GLU A 144 5.86 -3.10 10.74
N LEU A 145 5.24 -4.19 11.17
CA LEU A 145 4.22 -4.18 12.21
C LEU A 145 4.88 -4.31 13.58
N TYR A 146 4.96 -3.20 14.29
CA TYR A 146 5.57 -3.10 15.62
C TYR A 146 4.65 -2.36 16.58
N ASN A 147 4.34 -2.95 17.73
CA ASN A 147 3.43 -2.39 18.74
C ASN A 147 2.11 -1.83 18.15
N ASN A 148 1.47 -2.63 17.29
CA ASN A 148 0.22 -2.27 16.59
C ASN A 148 0.34 -1.01 15.68
N LYS A 149 1.56 -0.63 15.28
CA LYS A 149 1.84 0.44 14.31
C LYS A 149 2.45 -0.14 13.04
N LEU A 150 2.12 0.47 11.90
CA LEU A 150 2.70 0.16 10.60
C LEU A 150 3.76 1.20 10.27
N ILE A 151 5.02 0.84 10.50
CA ILE A 151 6.18 1.71 10.26
C ILE A 151 6.71 1.40 8.88
N GLU A 152 6.78 2.41 8.00
CA GLU A 152 7.31 2.22 6.65
C GLU A 152 8.78 1.80 6.70
N VAL A 153 9.11 0.76 5.94
CA VAL A 153 10.46 0.21 5.84
C VAL A 153 11.22 0.98 4.76
N SER A 154 12.38 1.52 5.12
CA SER A 154 13.24 2.24 4.18
C SER A 154 13.65 1.37 2.98
N LYS A 155 13.60 1.96 1.78
CA LYS A 155 13.98 1.31 0.51
C LYS A 155 15.43 0.81 0.49
N ASN A 156 16.30 1.45 1.27
CA ASN A 156 17.72 1.07 1.37
C ASN A 156 17.96 -0.06 2.39
N SER A 157 16.93 -0.56 3.06
CA SER A 157 17.08 -1.62 4.06
C SER A 157 17.20 -3.01 3.43
N TYR A 158 17.84 -3.93 4.15
CA TYR A 158 17.89 -5.35 3.75
C TYR A 158 16.48 -5.93 3.58
N TYR A 159 15.57 -5.65 4.51
CA TYR A 159 14.21 -6.20 4.49
C TYR A 159 13.45 -5.79 3.23
N TYR A 160 13.52 -4.52 2.84
CA TYR A 160 12.85 -4.02 1.64
C TYR A 160 13.29 -4.75 0.37
N ASN A 161 14.59 -5.06 0.28
CA ASN A 161 15.20 -5.64 -0.92
C ASN A 161 15.15 -7.18 -0.98
N ASN A 162 14.88 -7.86 0.15
CA ASN A 162 15.01 -9.32 0.24
C ASN A 162 13.74 -10.05 0.68
N LEU A 163 12.75 -9.36 1.27
CA LEU A 163 11.48 -9.99 1.65
C LEU A 163 10.49 -9.99 0.47
N PHE A 164 9.61 -10.99 0.46
CA PHE A 164 8.58 -11.18 -0.57
C PHE A 164 9.10 -11.34 -2.03
N VAL A 165 10.42 -11.44 -2.22
CA VAL A 165 11.04 -11.79 -3.49
C VAL A 165 10.83 -13.29 -3.71
N ASN A 166 10.28 -13.65 -4.87
CA ASN A 166 10.18 -15.04 -5.32
C ASN A 166 11.28 -15.29 -6.37
N PRO A 167 12.18 -16.27 -6.19
CA PRO A 167 12.43 -17.08 -4.98
C PRO A 167 13.20 -16.30 -3.90
N PRO A 168 13.20 -16.76 -2.63
CA PRO A 168 13.96 -16.12 -1.56
C PRO A 168 15.45 -16.02 -1.93
N MET A 169 16.03 -14.83 -1.82
CA MET A 169 17.47 -14.67 -2.04
C MET A 169 18.22 -15.45 -0.96
N LEU A 170 19.10 -16.36 -1.41
CA LEU A 170 20.03 -17.06 -0.52
C LEU A 170 20.84 -16.02 0.26
N LYS A 171 21.18 -16.33 1.51
CA LYS A 171 22.09 -15.49 2.30
C LYS A 171 23.37 -15.26 1.48
N PRO A 172 23.94 -14.03 1.47
CA PRO A 172 25.24 -13.80 0.85
C PRO A 172 26.25 -14.78 1.46
N VAL A 173 27.00 -15.47 0.60
CA VAL A 173 28.10 -16.33 1.00
C VAL A 173 29.16 -15.42 1.61
N ASN A 174 29.50 -15.64 2.89
CA ASN A 174 30.63 -14.94 3.50
C ASN A 174 31.89 -15.29 2.71
N PRO A 175 32.67 -14.31 2.22
CA PRO A 175 34.02 -14.59 1.76
C PRO A 175 34.82 -15.02 2.98
N HIS A 176 35.14 -16.32 3.05
CA HIS A 176 36.15 -16.85 3.95
C HIS A 176 37.53 -16.32 3.57
#